data_AF-A0A5C5E6W9-F1
#
_entry.id   AF-A0A5C5E6W9-F1
#
_cell.length_a   1.000
_cell.length_b   1.000
_cell.length_c   1.000
_cell.angle_alpha   90.00
_cell.angle_beta   90.00
_cell.angle_gamma   90.00
#
_symmetry.space_group_name_H-M   'P 1'
#
loop_
_entity.id
_entity.type
_entity.pdbx_description
1 polymer ?
#
loop_
_entity_poly.entity_id
_entity_poly.type
_entity_poly.pdbx_seq_one_letter_code
_entity_poly.pdbx_strand_id
1 'polypeptide(L)'
;MKNQWRLVAGIILIIIIVLFAVFNVDSVPVNFGFAVVDGPLIIVILVSLLMGSLITLLVATGSATKKNKEFKQMRAEIDTKGKEIQKAVDATKVGYEQQLAELRKELTQKDSKINSLEEELIKKFTGANPNQPSGI
;
A
#
# COMPACT_ATOMS: atom_id res chain seq x y z
N MET A 1 -11.04 19.49 8.71
CA MET A 1 -10.73 20.94 8.67
C MET A 1 -9.24 21.26 8.91
N LYS A 2 -8.28 20.49 8.39
CA LYS A 2 -6.86 20.60 8.80
C LYS A 2 -6.00 21.62 8.02
N ASN A 3 -6.48 22.17 6.91
CA ASN A 3 -5.71 23.10 6.06
C ASN A 3 -6.28 24.52 5.97
N GLN A 4 -7.52 24.77 6.40
CA GLN A 4 -8.11 26.11 6.34
C GLN A 4 -7.49 27.08 7.36
N TRP A 5 -7.02 26.59 8.51
CA TRP A 5 -6.34 27.43 9.50
C TRP A 5 -5.07 28.08 8.96
N ARG A 6 -4.37 27.42 8.01
CA ARG A 6 -3.16 27.97 7.36
C ARG A 6 -3.50 29.18 6.48
N LEU A 7 -4.64 29.14 5.79
CA LEU A 7 -5.13 30.28 5.01
C LEU A 7 -5.48 31.45 5.93
N VAL A 8 -6.22 31.18 7.02
CA VAL A 8 -6.57 32.22 8.01
C VAL A 8 -5.32 32.83 8.63
N ALA A 9 -4.36 32.02 9.06
CA ALA A 9 -3.09 32.49 9.61
C ALA A 9 -2.29 33.32 8.58
N GLY A 10 -2.28 32.90 7.30
CA GLY A 10 -1.63 33.64 6.22
C GLY A 10 -2.25 35.02 5.98
N ILE A 11 -3.58 35.11 5.98
CA ILE A 11 -4.29 36.40 5.84
C ILE A 11 -3.97 37.32 7.01
N ILE A 12 -4.01 36.81 8.25
CA ILE A 12 -3.66 37.59 9.45
C ILE A 12 -2.21 38.11 9.35
N LEU A 13 -1.28 37.25 8.92
CA LEU A 13 0.12 37.63 8.74
C LEU A 13 0.28 38.74 7.69
N ILE A 14 -0.42 38.67 6.56
CA ILE A 14 -0.39 39.71 5.53
C ILE A 14 -0.88 41.04 6.08
N ILE A 15 -1.97 41.04 6.85
CA ILE A 15 -2.49 42.27 7.49
C ILE A 15 -1.43 42.87 8.43
N ILE A 16 -0.77 42.05 9.25
CA ILE A 16 0.31 42.51 10.14
C ILE A 16 1.47 43.13 9.34
N ILE A 17 1.88 42.51 8.23
CA ILE A 17 2.94 43.03 7.36
C ILE A 17 2.55 44.39 6.76
N VAL A 18 1.31 44.54 6.29
CA VAL A 18 0.81 45.81 5.74
C VAL A 18 0.79 46.91 6.80
N LEU A 19 0.32 46.60 8.01
CA LEU A 19 0.36 47.56 9.13
C LEU A 19 1.79 47.98 9.47
N PHE A 20 2.72 47.02 9.49
CA PHE A 20 4.13 47.31 9.72
C PHE A 20 4.71 48.22 8.63
N ALA A 21 4.33 48.00 7.37
CA ALA A 21 4.74 48.83 6.24
C ALA A 21 4.26 50.29 6.38
N VAL A 22 2.99 50.48 6.77
CA VAL A 22 2.41 51.81 6.97
C VAL A 22 3.06 52.55 8.14
N PHE A 23 3.28 51.86 9.27
CA PHE A 23 3.87 52.48 10.46
C PHE A 23 5.38 52.75 10.34
N ASN A 24 6.07 52.09 9.43
CA ASN A 24 7.52 52.21 9.25
C ASN A 24 7.87 52.70 7.83
N VAL A 25 7.06 53.62 7.29
CA VAL A 25 7.31 54.27 5.99
C VAL A 25 8.40 55.34 6.08
N ASP A 26 8.78 55.75 7.29
CA ASP A 26 9.83 56.72 7.51
C ASP A 26 11.18 56.21 6.97
N SER A 27 11.91 57.11 6.32
CA SER A 27 13.20 56.79 5.72
C SER A 27 14.26 56.68 6.81
N VAL A 28 14.91 55.51 6.88
CA VAL A 28 15.98 55.21 7.83
C VAL A 28 17.23 54.77 7.06
N PRO A 29 18.44 55.23 7.43
CA PRO A 29 19.67 54.75 6.83
C PRO A 29 19.91 53.28 7.18
N VAL A 30 20.04 52.43 6.17
CA VAL A 30 20.32 51.00 6.32
C VAL A 30 21.72 50.70 5.80
N ASN A 31 22.58 50.16 6.65
CA ASN A 31 23.94 49.76 6.29
C ASN A 31 24.00 48.27 5.93
N PHE A 32 24.29 47.95 4.67
CA PHE A 32 24.47 46.59 4.15
C PHE A 32 25.91 46.08 4.24
N GLY A 33 26.81 46.82 4.90
CA GLY A 33 28.25 46.53 5.02
C GLY A 33 29.08 47.04 3.83
N PHE A 34 28.50 47.06 2.63
CA PHE A 34 29.14 47.57 1.40
C PHE A 34 28.45 48.81 0.81
N ALA A 35 27.23 49.12 1.25
CA ALA A 35 26.48 50.28 0.83
C ALA A 35 25.55 50.73 1.96
N VAL A 36 25.28 52.04 2.03
CA VAL A 36 24.24 52.60 2.90
C VAL A 36 23.14 53.14 2.00
N VAL A 37 21.90 52.72 2.26
CA VAL A 37 20.72 53.12 1.49
C VAL A 37 19.68 53.65 2.45
N ASP A 38 19.14 54.82 2.15
CA ASP A 38 18.02 55.40 2.90
C ASP A 38 16.71 54.87 2.37
N GLY A 39 15.90 54.30 3.25
CA GLY A 39 14.55 53.88 2.89
C GLY A 39 13.76 53.30 4.05
N PRO A 40 12.49 52.96 3.82
CA PRO A 40 11.64 52.34 4.83
C PRO A 40 12.19 51.00 5.30
N LEU A 41 12.19 50.75 6.61
CA LEU A 41 12.72 49.51 7.21
C LEU A 41 11.99 48.24 6.69
N ILE A 42 10.73 48.38 6.28
CA ILE A 42 9.93 47.28 5.72
C ILE A 42 10.58 46.65 4.47
N ILE A 43 11.28 47.42 3.63
CA ILE A 43 11.93 46.88 2.43
C ILE A 43 12.97 45.82 2.80
N VAL A 44 13.75 46.08 3.86
CA VAL A 44 14.76 45.16 4.37
C VAL A 44 14.13 43.87 4.88
N ILE A 45 13.03 43.99 5.63
CA ILE A 45 12.29 42.83 6.17
C ILE A 45 11.73 41.97 5.04
N LEU A 46 11.11 42.60 4.04
CA LEU A 46 10.55 41.88 2.89
C LEU A 46 11.63 41.15 2.10
N VAL A 47 12.75 41.80 1.80
CA VAL A 47 13.89 41.17 1.11
C VAL A 47 14.43 40.00 1.92
N SER A 48 14.59 40.18 3.24
CA SER A 48 15.08 39.12 4.13
C SER A 48 14.12 37.92 4.20
N LEU A 49 12.82 38.19 4.29
CA LEU A 49 11.78 37.15 4.30
C LEU A 49 11.70 36.41 2.97
N LEU A 50 11.80 37.14 1.85
CA LEU A 50 11.90 36.54 0.51
C LEU A 50 13.15 35.66 0.41
N MET A 51 14.31 36.13 0.86
CA MET A 51 15.55 35.36 0.83
C MET A 51 15.45 34.09 1.69
N GLY A 52 14.90 34.19 2.91
CA GLY A 52 14.65 33.04 3.77
C GLY A 52 13.68 32.03 3.15
N SER A 53 12.61 32.52 2.51
CA SER A 53 11.65 31.65 1.80
C SER A 53 12.27 30.97 0.59
N LEU A 54 13.14 31.67 -0.15
CA LEU A 54 13.85 31.14 -1.30
C LEU A 54 14.82 30.04 -0.87
N ILE A 55 15.63 30.27 0.18
CA ILE A 55 16.52 29.25 0.75
C ILE A 55 15.70 28.02 1.18
N THR A 56 14.59 28.22 1.88
CA THR A 56 13.71 27.13 2.31
C THR A 56 13.18 26.34 1.12
N LEU A 57 12.74 27.02 0.05
CA LEU A 57 12.26 26.40 -1.18
C LEU A 57 13.34 25.57 -1.87
N LEU A 58 14.57 26.10 -1.97
CA LEU A 58 15.71 25.39 -2.56
C LEU A 58 16.06 24.13 -1.77
N VAL A 59 16.16 24.24 -0.43
CA VAL A 59 16.42 23.09 0.46
C VAL A 59 15.30 22.05 0.38
N ALA A 60 14.04 22.48 0.40
CA ALA A 60 12.89 21.60 0.31
C ALA A 60 12.88 20.81 -1.01
N THR A 61 13.10 21.50 -2.13
CA THR A 61 13.16 20.90 -3.47
C THR A 61 14.28 19.87 -3.58
N GLY A 62 15.48 20.19 -3.06
CA GLY A 62 16.61 19.26 -3.03
C GLY A 62 16.29 17.96 -2.29
N SER A 63 15.60 18.03 -1.15
CA SER A 63 15.24 16.85 -0.36
C SER A 63 14.04 16.05 -0.89
N ALA A 64 13.14 16.69 -1.65
CA ALA A 64 11.92 16.07 -2.17
C ALA A 64 12.20 15.01 -3.26
N THR A 65 13.25 15.20 -4.06
CA THR A 65 13.61 14.28 -5.16
C THR A 65 14.03 12.90 -4.64
N LYS A 66 14.84 12.85 -3.58
CA LYS A 66 15.24 11.59 -2.92
C LYS A 66 14.03 10.85 -2.35
N LYS A 67 13.15 11.58 -1.64
CA LYS A 67 11.92 11.03 -1.06
C LYS A 67 10.98 10.45 -2.11
N ASN A 68 10.82 11.13 -3.25
CA ASN A 68 10.01 10.62 -4.35
C ASN A 68 10.61 9.35 -4.99
N LYS A 69 11.94 9.26 -5.08
CA LYS A 69 12.62 8.06 -5.59
C LYS A 69 12.42 6.87 -4.65
N GLU A 70 12.65 7.06 -3.35
CA GLU A 70 12.40 6.04 -2.32
C GLU A 70 10.93 5.61 -2.32
N PHE A 71 9.98 6.56 -2.39
CA PHE A 71 8.56 6.25 -2.47
C PHE A 71 8.20 5.41 -3.71
N LYS A 72 8.75 5.74 -4.88
CA LYS A 72 8.55 4.94 -6.10
C LYS A 72 9.15 3.54 -5.96
N GLN A 73 10.32 3.40 -5.35
CA GLN A 73 10.96 2.11 -5.10
C GLN A 73 10.13 1.24 -4.15
N MET A 74 9.72 1.79 -3.00
CA MET A 74 8.85 1.09 -2.05
C MET A 74 7.53 0.66 -2.70
N ARG A 75 6.92 1.53 -3.52
CA ARG A 75 5.68 1.21 -4.22
C ARG A 75 5.86 0.10 -5.25
N ALA A 76 6.98 0.07 -5.96
CA ALA A 76 7.33 -1.01 -6.88
C ALA A 76 7.61 -2.33 -6.16
N GLU A 77 8.26 -2.28 -4.99
CA GLU A 77 8.51 -3.46 -4.16
C GLU A 77 7.20 -4.05 -3.62
N ILE A 78 6.28 -3.21 -3.14
CA ILE A 78 4.95 -3.66 -2.70
C ILE A 78 4.17 -4.32 -3.84
N ASP A 79 4.19 -3.73 -5.04
CA ASP A 79 3.52 -4.32 -6.21
C ASP A 79 4.13 -5.68 -6.59
N THR A 80 5.45 -5.78 -6.54
CA THR A 80 6.18 -7.03 -6.84
C THR A 80 5.87 -8.11 -5.82
N LYS A 81 5.99 -7.81 -4.52
CA LYS A 81 5.64 -8.75 -3.44
C LYS A 81 4.16 -9.15 -3.49
N GLY A 82 3.26 -8.22 -3.81
CA GLY A 82 1.84 -8.53 -3.99
C GLY A 82 1.60 -9.55 -5.10
N LYS A 83 2.30 -9.41 -6.25
CA LYS A 83 2.26 -10.38 -7.35
C LYS A 83 2.87 -11.74 -6.98
N GLU A 84 3.96 -11.75 -6.22
CA GLU A 84 4.59 -12.99 -5.73
C GLU A 84 3.68 -13.75 -4.77
N ILE A 85 3.06 -13.05 -3.82
CA ILE A 85 2.08 -13.62 -2.89
C ILE A 85 0.91 -14.21 -3.67
N GLN A 86 0.36 -13.48 -4.65
CA GLN A 86 -0.74 -13.98 -5.46
C GLN A 86 -0.36 -15.26 -6.21
N LYS A 87 0.82 -15.28 -6.86
CA LYS A 87 1.32 -16.49 -7.53
C LYS A 87 1.50 -17.67 -6.58
N ALA A 88 2.02 -17.44 -5.38
CA ALA A 88 2.19 -18.49 -4.38
C ALA A 88 0.85 -19.05 -3.89
N VAL A 89 -0.14 -18.17 -3.68
CA VAL A 89 -1.52 -18.54 -3.33
C VAL A 89 -2.16 -19.36 -4.45
N ASP A 90 -2.04 -18.92 -5.69
CA ASP A 90 -2.60 -19.63 -6.86
C ASP A 90 -1.94 -21.00 -7.04
N ALA A 91 -0.62 -21.10 -6.93
CA ALA A 91 0.10 -22.37 -7.01
C ALA A 91 -0.31 -23.34 -5.89
N THR A 92 -0.48 -22.82 -4.67
CA THR A 92 -0.93 -23.62 -3.52
C THR A 92 -2.35 -24.13 -3.73
N LYS A 93 -3.25 -23.28 -4.25
CA LYS A 93 -4.64 -23.66 -4.56
C LYS A 93 -4.70 -24.76 -5.63
N VAL A 94 -3.92 -24.63 -6.71
CA VAL A 94 -3.82 -25.67 -7.74
C VAL A 94 -3.32 -26.99 -7.15
N GLY A 95 -2.32 -26.94 -6.27
CA GLY A 95 -1.82 -28.14 -5.59
C GLY A 95 -2.88 -28.83 -4.71
N TYR A 96 -3.71 -28.06 -3.99
CA TYR A 96 -4.83 -28.61 -3.22
C TYR A 96 -5.92 -29.20 -4.12
N GLU A 97 -6.24 -28.55 -5.23
CA GLU A 97 -7.22 -29.08 -6.20
C GLU A 97 -6.75 -30.41 -6.82
N GLN A 98 -5.45 -30.53 -7.12
CA GLN A 98 -4.86 -31.79 -7.59
C GLN A 98 -4.96 -32.91 -6.53
N GLN A 99 -4.60 -32.61 -5.27
CA GLN A 99 -4.72 -33.58 -4.18
C GLN A 99 -6.17 -34.04 -3.96
N LEU A 100 -7.14 -33.12 -4.03
CA LEU A 100 -8.56 -33.45 -3.93
C LEU A 100 -9.02 -34.32 -5.09
N ALA A 101 -8.56 -34.06 -6.31
CA ALA A 101 -8.90 -34.85 -7.48
C ALA A 101 -8.34 -36.28 -7.38
N GLU A 102 -7.10 -36.42 -6.91
CA GLU A 102 -6.46 -37.72 -6.69
C GLU A 102 -7.14 -38.51 -5.58
N LEU A 103 -7.44 -37.87 -4.44
CA LEU A 103 -8.15 -38.51 -3.33
C LEU A 103 -9.55 -38.99 -3.75
N ARG A 104 -10.27 -38.22 -4.58
CA ARG A 104 -11.57 -38.64 -5.15
C ARG A 104 -11.44 -39.87 -6.05
N LYS A 105 -10.38 -39.93 -6.88
CA LYS A 105 -10.10 -41.13 -7.69
C LYS A 105 -9.82 -42.35 -6.82
N GLU A 106 -9.02 -42.18 -5.76
CA GLU A 106 -8.71 -43.27 -4.83
C GLU A 106 -9.98 -43.78 -4.12
N LEU A 107 -10.85 -42.88 -3.65
CA LEU A 107 -12.13 -43.27 -3.04
C LEU A 107 -13.00 -44.07 -4.01
N THR A 108 -13.13 -43.59 -5.25
CA THR A 108 -13.93 -44.29 -6.28
C THR A 108 -13.38 -45.70 -6.58
N GLN A 109 -12.06 -45.86 -6.58
CA GLN A 109 -11.42 -47.17 -6.72
C GLN A 109 -11.67 -48.08 -5.51
N LYS A 110 -11.58 -47.53 -4.29
CA LYS A 110 -11.89 -48.28 -3.07
C LYS A 110 -13.36 -48.74 -3.05
N ASP A 111 -14.30 -47.87 -3.40
CA ASP A 111 -15.72 -48.21 -3.49
C ASP A 111 -15.98 -49.33 -4.51
N SER A 112 -15.36 -49.23 -5.69
CA SER A 112 -15.45 -50.28 -6.72
C SER A 112 -14.89 -51.62 -6.22
N LYS A 113 -13.81 -51.58 -5.43
CA LYS A 113 -13.21 -52.79 -4.86
C LYS A 113 -14.07 -53.40 -3.76
N ILE A 114 -14.66 -52.57 -2.88
CA ILE A 114 -15.61 -53.02 -1.85
C ILE A 114 -16.76 -53.76 -2.53
N ASN A 115 -17.39 -53.16 -3.54
CA ASN A 115 -18.49 -53.79 -4.27
C ASN A 115 -18.09 -55.14 -4.87
N SER A 116 -16.90 -55.23 -5.49
CA SER A 116 -16.41 -56.50 -6.06
C SER A 116 -16.16 -57.58 -5.01
N LEU A 117 -15.67 -57.20 -3.82
CA LEU A 117 -15.43 -58.13 -2.72
C LEU A 117 -16.74 -58.57 -2.09
N GLU A 118 -17.72 -57.67 -1.96
CA GLU A 118 -19.07 -58.00 -1.52
C GLU A 118 -19.75 -59.00 -2.47
N GLU A 119 -19.65 -58.79 -3.79
CA GLU A 119 -20.13 -59.74 -4.79
C GLU A 119 -19.45 -61.12 -4.66
N GLU A 120 -18.13 -61.15 -4.43
CA GLU A 120 -17.39 -62.40 -4.22
C GLU A 120 -17.84 -63.12 -2.94
N LEU A 121 -18.08 -62.39 -1.85
CA LEU A 121 -18.59 -62.92 -0.59
C LEU A 121 -20.00 -63.47 -0.76
N ILE A 122 -20.93 -62.72 -1.36
CA ILE A 122 -22.29 -63.18 -1.64
C ILE A 122 -22.23 -64.49 -2.43
N LYS A 123 -21.44 -64.55 -3.50
CA LYS A 123 -21.30 -65.77 -4.32
C LYS A 123 -20.79 -66.97 -3.51
N LYS A 124 -19.87 -66.77 -2.55
CA LYS A 124 -19.40 -67.84 -1.65
C LYS A 124 -20.44 -68.27 -0.62
N PHE A 125 -21.29 -67.36 -0.13
CA PHE A 125 -22.31 -67.66 0.87
C PHE A 125 -23.66 -68.15 0.29
N THR A 126 -24.06 -67.73 -0.91
CA THR A 126 -25.28 -68.20 -1.58
C THR A 126 -25.04 -69.43 -2.47
N GLY A 127 -23.80 -69.67 -2.92
CA GLY A 127 -23.42 -70.85 -3.70
C GLY A 127 -23.29 -72.15 -2.88
N ALA A 128 -23.38 -72.08 -1.55
CA ALA A 128 -23.30 -73.22 -0.64
C ALA A 128 -24.66 -73.50 0.01
N ASN A 129 -25.66 -73.94 -0.75
CA ASN A 129 -26.84 -74.61 -0.19
C ASN A 129 -26.91 -76.08 -0.70
N PRO A 130 -26.47 -77.07 0.12
CA PRO A 130 -26.53 -78.49 -0.24
C PRO A 130 -27.90 -79.16 -0.01
N ASN A 131 -28.89 -78.47 0.57
CA ASN A 131 -30.15 -79.09 0.99
C ASN A 131 -31.35 -78.51 0.25
N GLN A 132 -31.54 -78.96 -1.00
CA GLN A 132 -32.84 -78.94 -1.66
C GLN A 132 -33.43 -80.36 -1.55
N PRO A 133 -34.53 -80.58 -0.82
CA PRO A 133 -35.07 -81.92 -0.60
C PRO A 133 -35.62 -82.50 -1.91
N SER A 134 -35.36 -83.78 -2.12
CA SER A 134 -35.92 -84.61 -3.19
C SER A 134 -37.44 -84.67 -3.06
N GLY A 135 -38.12 -83.83 -3.83
CA GLY A 135 -39.58 -83.88 -4.04
C GLY A 135 -39.90 -84.75 -5.26
N ILE A 136 -40.82 -85.69 -5.03
CA ILE A 136 -41.44 -86.64 -5.97
C ILE A 136 -42.17 -85.91 -7.11
#